data_AF-A0AAU6DUW2-F1
#
_entry.id   AF-A0AAU6DUW2-F1
#
_cell.length_a   1.000
_cell.length_b   1.000
_cell.length_c   1.000
_cell.angle_alpha   90.00
_cell.angle_beta   90.00
_cell.angle_gamma   90.00
#
_symmetry.space_group_name_H-M   'P 1'
#
loop_
_entity.id
_entity.type
_entity.pdbx_description
1 polymer ?
#
loop_
_entity_poly.entity_id
_entity_poly.type
_entity_poly.pdbx_seq_one_letter_code
_entity_poly.pdbx_strand_id
1 'polypeptide(L)'
;MAAVLAPTRGDDVLDHFRGRSHTPYEALADLTTAAVFHEPALATYRSLAAPDSTAYAYSFARVSPGNQRSGMLAHHMAELPYLFGPITPGDEYDPTYATISDAIQHAWTEFARTGTPRTPDGTPWPPCQHTDHATEGRRPAELP
;
A
#
# COMPACT_ATOMS: atom_id res chain seq x y z
N MET A 1 -10.33 -13.26 -15.44
CA MET A 1 -9.14 -12.73 -14.76
C MET A 1 -8.39 -13.82 -14.00
N ALA A 2 -8.97 -14.43 -12.96
CA ALA A 2 -8.32 -15.53 -12.21
C ALA A 2 -7.85 -16.71 -13.10
N ALA A 3 -8.68 -17.17 -14.04
CA ALA A 3 -8.29 -18.23 -14.98
C ALA A 3 -7.15 -17.86 -15.96
N VAL A 4 -6.86 -16.57 -16.15
CA VAL A 4 -5.72 -16.11 -16.95
C VAL A 4 -4.47 -15.96 -16.07
N LEU A 5 -4.64 -15.45 -14.85
CA LEU A 5 -3.56 -15.23 -13.88
C LEU A 5 -3.04 -16.53 -13.26
N ALA A 6 -3.94 -17.49 -13.04
CA ALA A 6 -3.66 -18.80 -12.45
C ALA A 6 -4.38 -19.89 -13.24
N PRO A 7 -3.90 -20.25 -14.45
CA PRO A 7 -4.61 -21.16 -15.36
C PRO A 7 -4.93 -22.53 -14.78
N THR A 8 -4.13 -22.99 -13.82
CA THR A 8 -4.30 -24.28 -13.15
C THR A 8 -4.91 -24.18 -11.74
N ARG A 9 -5.12 -22.96 -11.22
CA ARG A 9 -5.57 -22.70 -9.83
C ARG A 9 -6.62 -21.58 -9.74
N GLY A 10 -7.37 -21.36 -10.82
CA GLY A 10 -8.35 -20.27 -10.89
C GLY A 10 -9.43 -20.35 -9.81
N ASP A 11 -9.89 -21.57 -9.50
CA ASP A 11 -10.89 -21.80 -8.46
C ASP A 11 -10.34 -21.51 -7.05
N ASP A 12 -9.12 -21.95 -6.75
CA ASP A 12 -8.44 -21.62 -5.48
C ASP A 12 -8.35 -20.09 -5.26
N VAL A 13 -8.03 -19.34 -6.32
CA VAL A 13 -7.96 -17.88 -6.27
C VAL A 13 -9.33 -17.28 -6.01
N LEU A 14 -10.37 -17.76 -6.70
CA LEU A 14 -11.73 -17.26 -6.48
C LEU A 14 -12.23 -17.58 -5.07
N ASP A 15 -11.95 -18.77 -4.55
CA ASP A 15 -12.34 -19.18 -3.20
C ASP A 15 -11.62 -18.36 -2.13
N HIS A 16 -10.34 -18.03 -2.34
CA HIS A 16 -9.59 -17.15 -1.44
C HIS A 16 -10.27 -15.78 -1.27
N PHE A 17 -10.63 -15.13 -2.38
CA PHE A 17 -11.23 -13.79 -2.33
C PHE A 17 -12.72 -13.81 -1.96
N ARG A 18 -13.45 -14.90 -2.23
CA ARG A 18 -14.83 -15.10 -1.75
C ARG A 18 -14.91 -15.44 -0.26
N GLY A 19 -13.87 -16.04 0.31
CA GLY A 19 -13.81 -16.40 1.73
C GLY A 19 -13.64 -15.20 2.66
N ARG A 20 -13.39 -14.00 2.12
CA ARG A 20 -13.41 -12.74 2.87
C ARG A 20 -14.86 -12.26 2.96
N SER A 21 -15.27 -11.66 4.09
CA SER A 21 -16.62 -11.12 4.30
C SER A 21 -16.90 -9.86 3.45
N HIS A 22 -16.67 -9.96 2.15
CA HIS A 22 -16.71 -8.90 1.15
C HIS A 22 -17.92 -9.11 0.23
N THR A 23 -18.46 -8.00 -0.29
CA THR A 23 -19.38 -8.05 -1.43
C THR A 23 -18.65 -8.59 -2.68
N PRO A 24 -19.38 -9.08 -3.71
CA PRO A 24 -18.74 -9.49 -4.96
C PRO A 24 -17.90 -8.40 -5.63
N TYR A 25 -18.28 -7.12 -5.45
CA TYR A 25 -17.51 -5.98 -5.96
C TYR A 25 -16.18 -5.81 -5.21
N GLU A 26 -16.21 -5.84 -3.88
CA GLU A 26 -15.01 -5.75 -3.06
C GLU A 26 -14.06 -6.94 -3.29
N ALA A 27 -14.60 -8.16 -3.43
CA ALA A 27 -13.79 -9.33 -3.78
C ALA A 27 -13.12 -9.20 -5.15
N LEU A 28 -13.80 -8.62 -6.14
CA LEU A 28 -13.21 -8.31 -7.44
C LEU A 28 -12.17 -7.19 -7.37
N ALA A 29 -12.43 -6.14 -6.58
CA ALA A 29 -11.51 -5.05 -6.35
C ALA A 29 -10.22 -5.55 -5.70
N ASP A 30 -10.31 -6.36 -4.65
CA ASP A 30 -9.16 -7.00 -3.99
C ASP A 30 -8.37 -7.87 -4.94
N LEU A 31 -9.04 -8.75 -5.69
CA LEU A 31 -8.37 -9.61 -6.67
C LEU A 31 -7.65 -8.77 -7.74
N THR A 32 -8.24 -7.66 -8.18
CA THR A 32 -7.63 -6.74 -9.14
C THR A 32 -6.42 -6.04 -8.53
N THR A 33 -6.54 -5.52 -7.31
CA THR A 33 -5.45 -4.89 -6.55
C THR A 33 -4.28 -5.84 -6.36
N ALA A 34 -4.56 -7.08 -5.95
CA ALA A 34 -3.56 -8.11 -5.76
C ALA A 34 -2.82 -8.41 -7.08
N ALA A 35 -3.57 -8.70 -8.14
CA ALA A 35 -3.00 -9.17 -9.40
C ALA A 35 -2.29 -8.10 -10.22
N VAL A 36 -2.79 -6.87 -10.21
CA VAL A 36 -2.30 -5.78 -11.09
C VAL A 36 -1.23 -4.93 -10.41
N PHE A 37 -1.32 -4.75 -9.09
CA PHE A 37 -0.44 -3.82 -8.36
C PHE A 37 0.44 -4.53 -7.33
N HIS A 38 -0.17 -5.23 -6.38
CA HIS A 38 0.56 -5.75 -5.21
C HIS A 38 1.55 -6.86 -5.56
N GLU A 39 1.11 -7.93 -6.23
CA GLU A 39 1.99 -9.06 -6.57
C GLU A 39 3.14 -8.66 -7.52
N PRO A 40 2.92 -7.82 -8.56
CA PRO A 40 4.02 -7.31 -9.39
C PRO A 40 5.02 -6.43 -8.61
N ALA A 41 4.54 -5.57 -7.70
CA ALA A 41 5.41 -4.77 -6.84
C ALA A 41 6.24 -5.67 -5.93
N LEU A 42 5.62 -6.68 -5.32
CA LEU A 42 6.31 -7.65 -4.46
C LEU A 42 7.33 -8.50 -5.23
N ALA A 43 7.02 -8.91 -6.47
CA ALA A 43 7.97 -9.61 -7.32
C ALA A 43 9.19 -8.73 -7.65
N THR A 44 8.97 -7.44 -7.92
CA THR A 44 10.04 -6.45 -8.12
C THR A 44 10.87 -6.27 -6.85
N TYR A 45 10.23 -6.18 -5.68
CA TYR A 45 10.96 -6.07 -4.41
C TYR A 45 11.81 -7.31 -4.14
N ARG A 46 11.27 -8.51 -4.36
CA ARG A 46 12.01 -9.77 -4.18
C ARG A 46 13.21 -9.90 -5.11
N SER A 47 13.14 -9.37 -6.33
CA SER A 47 14.26 -9.39 -7.27
C SER A 47 15.33 -8.34 -6.93
N LEU A 48 14.92 -7.21 -6.36
CA LEU A 48 15.82 -6.13 -5.95
C LEU A 48 16.42 -6.35 -4.56
N ALA A 49 15.76 -7.09 -3.67
CA ALA A 49 16.27 -7.48 -2.36
C ALA A 49 17.39 -8.53 -2.49
N ALA A 50 18.55 -8.06 -2.95
CA ALA A 50 19.80 -8.80 -3.07
C ALA A 50 20.74 -8.45 -1.91
N PRO A 51 21.77 -9.25 -1.61
CA PRO A 51 22.71 -8.98 -0.51
C PRO A 51 23.34 -7.58 -0.53
N ASP A 52 23.48 -6.99 -1.71
CA ASP A 52 24.12 -5.68 -1.93
C ASP A 52 23.13 -4.54 -2.18
N SER A 53 21.82 -4.76 -1.97
CA SER A 53 20.80 -3.73 -2.17
C SER A 53 19.73 -3.76 -1.07
N THR A 54 19.42 -2.59 -0.54
CA THR A 54 18.39 -2.42 0.50
C THR A 54 17.10 -1.90 -0.13
N ALA A 55 16.02 -2.66 0.02
CA ALA A 55 14.68 -2.24 -0.40
C ALA A 55 13.84 -1.83 0.82
N TYR A 56 12.97 -0.85 0.62
CA TYR A 56 11.94 -0.44 1.58
C TYR A 56 10.60 -0.40 0.86
N ALA A 57 9.54 -0.77 1.57
CA ALA A 57 8.18 -0.75 1.04
C ALA A 57 7.22 -0.24 2.12
N TYR A 58 6.12 0.38 1.67
CA TYR A 58 5.00 0.76 2.52
C TYR A 58 3.69 0.42 1.81
N SER A 59 2.63 0.21 2.59
CA SER A 59 1.27 0.03 2.10
C SER A 59 0.42 1.20 2.56
N PHE A 60 -0.17 1.94 1.63
CA PHE A 60 -1.06 3.04 1.95
C PHE A 60 -2.51 2.56 1.98
N ALA A 61 -3.14 2.62 3.15
CA ALA A 61 -4.51 2.12 3.38
C ALA A 61 -5.46 3.19 3.95
N ARG A 62 -5.03 4.46 4.04
CA ARG A 62 -5.85 5.53 4.60
C ARG A 62 -6.99 5.87 3.64
N VAL A 63 -8.21 5.82 4.17
CA VAL A 63 -9.41 6.35 3.50
C VAL A 63 -9.68 7.76 4.02
N SER A 64 -9.58 8.77 3.17
CA SER A 64 -9.95 10.15 3.53
C SER A 64 -11.48 10.28 3.70
N PRO A 65 -11.98 11.28 4.46
CA PRO A 65 -13.42 11.56 4.52
C PRO A 65 -14.08 11.72 3.15
N GLY A 66 -13.40 12.39 2.20
CA GLY A 66 -13.88 12.54 0.83
C GLY A 66 -14.01 11.21 0.10
N ASN A 67 -12.98 10.36 0.19
CA ASN A 67 -13.01 9.02 -0.40
C ASN A 67 -14.04 8.10 0.27
N GLN A 68 -14.28 8.27 1.57
CA GLN A 68 -15.34 7.56 2.28
C GLN A 68 -16.72 7.96 1.74
N ARG A 69 -16.96 9.25 1.52
CA ARG A 69 -18.24 9.77 0.99
C ARG A 69 -18.50 9.33 -0.45
N SER A 70 -17.47 9.34 -1.29
CA SER A 70 -17.56 8.93 -2.70
C SER A 70 -17.59 7.41 -2.88
N GLY A 71 -17.22 6.65 -1.87
CA GLY A 71 -17.09 5.19 -1.94
C GLY A 71 -15.83 4.71 -2.66
N MET A 72 -14.89 5.61 -2.97
CA MET A 72 -13.63 5.24 -3.61
C MET A 72 -12.65 4.54 -2.66
N LEU A 73 -12.81 4.73 -1.33
CA LEU A 73 -11.93 4.15 -0.32
C LEU A 73 -10.44 4.51 -0.57
N ALA A 74 -9.51 3.62 -0.21
CA ALA A 74 -8.07 3.78 -0.47
C ALA A 74 -7.74 3.32 -1.91
N HIS A 75 -8.32 4.01 -2.89
CA HIS A 75 -8.14 3.70 -4.30
C HIS A 75 -6.68 3.92 -4.76
N HIS A 76 -6.37 3.39 -5.95
CA HIS A 76 -5.11 3.66 -6.64
C HIS A 76 -4.87 5.18 -6.75
N MET A 77 -3.68 5.65 -6.34
CA MET A 77 -3.27 7.07 -6.29
C MET A 77 -3.82 7.87 -5.10
N ALA A 78 -4.53 7.25 -4.15
CA ALA A 78 -5.04 7.94 -2.96
C ALA A 78 -3.93 8.52 -2.05
N GLU A 79 -2.69 8.04 -2.17
CA GLU A 79 -1.52 8.51 -1.45
C GLU A 79 -0.92 9.81 -2.01
N LEU A 80 -1.15 10.11 -3.29
CA LEU A 80 -0.49 11.23 -3.97
C LEU A 80 -0.77 12.59 -3.31
N PRO A 81 -2.00 12.90 -2.86
CA PRO A 81 -2.26 14.14 -2.15
C PRO A 81 -1.45 14.28 -0.86
N TYR A 82 -1.17 13.17 -0.17
CA TYR A 82 -0.37 13.20 1.06
C TYR A 82 1.12 13.43 0.75
N LEU A 83 1.61 12.96 -0.40
CA LEU A 83 2.99 13.14 -0.83
C LEU A 83 3.26 14.53 -1.46
N PHE A 84 2.33 15.05 -2.26
CA PHE A 84 2.54 16.26 -3.07
C PHE A 84 1.66 17.45 -2.69
N GLY A 85 0.73 17.26 -1.75
CA GLY A 85 -0.31 18.23 -1.45
C GLY A 85 -1.60 17.99 -2.24
N PRO A 86 -2.74 18.53 -1.78
CA PRO A 86 -4.03 18.28 -2.42
C PRO A 86 -4.14 19.10 -3.72
N ILE A 87 -4.68 18.47 -4.76
CA ILE A 87 -4.93 19.13 -6.07
C ILE A 87 -6.00 20.23 -5.93
N THR A 88 -7.00 19.99 -5.08
CA THR A 88 -8.07 20.96 -4.80
C THR A 88 -8.20 21.14 -3.28
N PRO A 89 -8.17 22.38 -2.76
CA PRO A 89 -8.50 22.65 -1.36
C PRO A 89 -9.96 22.28 -1.07
N GLY A 90 -10.26 21.67 0.07
CA GLY A 90 -11.63 21.30 0.41
C GLY A 90 -11.76 20.46 1.69
N ASP A 91 -12.98 19.99 1.95
CA ASP A 91 -13.37 19.12 3.07
C ASP A 91 -13.15 17.62 2.77
N GLU A 92 -12.29 17.33 1.79
CA GLU A 92 -11.84 15.99 1.39
C GLU A 92 -11.03 15.31 2.51
N TYR A 93 -10.39 16.12 3.35
CA TYR A 93 -9.43 15.70 4.37
C TYR A 93 -9.84 16.19 5.75
N ASP A 94 -9.55 15.38 6.77
CA ASP A 94 -9.72 15.75 8.18
C ASP A 94 -8.36 16.15 8.80
N PRO A 95 -8.32 16.58 10.07
CA PRO A 95 -7.07 17.03 10.70
C PRO A 95 -5.93 16.01 10.71
N THR A 96 -6.20 14.70 10.53
CA THR A 96 -5.14 13.67 10.47
C THR A 96 -4.30 13.78 9.20
N TYR A 97 -4.82 14.46 8.17
CA TYR A 97 -4.12 14.65 6.91
C TYR A 97 -2.73 15.26 7.08
N ALA A 98 -2.61 16.32 7.91
CA ALA A 98 -1.33 17.01 8.09
C ALA A 98 -0.28 16.06 8.68
N THR A 99 -0.67 15.25 9.67
CA THR A 99 0.22 14.28 10.31
C THR A 99 0.67 13.17 9.35
N ILE A 100 -0.26 12.59 8.59
CA ILE A 100 0.06 11.52 7.63
C ILE A 100 0.91 12.07 6.47
N SER A 101 0.59 13.29 6.00
CA SER A 101 1.31 13.97 4.94
C SER A 101 2.75 14.29 5.35
N ASP A 102 2.96 14.80 6.57
CA ASP A 102 4.29 15.00 7.15
C ASP A 102 5.08 13.70 7.26
N ALA A 103 4.45 12.63 7.77
CA ALA A 103 5.10 11.32 7.90
C ALA A 103 5.56 10.74 6.55
N ILE A 104 4.72 10.82 5.51
CA ILE A 104 5.05 10.33 4.16
C ILE A 104 6.15 11.20 3.52
N GLN A 105 6.01 12.52 3.56
CA GLN A 105 7.01 13.43 2.98
C GLN A 105 8.36 13.31 3.70
N HIS A 106 8.36 13.17 5.03
CA HIS A 106 9.58 12.97 5.80
C HIS A 106 10.29 11.67 5.38
N ALA A 107 9.56 10.56 5.28
CA ALA A 107 10.14 9.29 4.85
C ALA A 107 10.74 9.36 3.43
N TRP A 108 10.01 9.96 2.48
CA TRP A 108 10.48 10.13 1.10
C TRP A 108 11.70 11.04 0.99
N THR A 109 11.73 12.14 1.74
CA THR A 109 12.87 13.08 1.73
C THR A 109 14.10 12.50 2.43
N GLU A 110 13.94 11.78 3.54
CA GLU A 110 15.03 11.07 4.22
C GLU A 110 15.61 9.94 3.35
N PHE A 111 14.75 9.21 2.64
CA PHE A 111 15.21 8.20 1.68
C PHE A 111 16.00 8.84 0.54
N ALA A 112 15.51 9.93 -0.05
CA ALA A 112 16.23 10.64 -1.11
C ALA A 112 17.59 11.19 -0.63
N ARG A 113 17.67 11.65 0.63
CA ARG A 113 18.89 12.23 1.21
C ARG A 113 19.91 11.18 1.67
N THR A 114 19.46 10.05 2.19
CA THR A 114 20.32 9.11 2.93
C THR A 114 20.26 7.66 2.45
N GLY A 115 19.31 7.32 1.58
CA GLY A 115 19.00 5.94 1.22
C GLY A 115 18.27 5.16 2.31
N THR A 116 17.89 5.78 3.44
CA THR A 116 17.12 5.15 4.52
C THR A 116 15.92 6.03 4.87
N PRO A 117 14.68 5.57 4.67
CA PRO A 117 13.51 6.31 5.12
C PRO A 117 13.43 6.29 6.65
N ARG A 118 12.84 7.35 7.22
CA ARG A 118 12.64 7.49 8.67
C ARG A 118 11.24 8.00 8.97
N THR A 119 10.75 7.72 10.16
CA THR A 119 9.59 8.42 10.74
C THR A 119 10.01 9.81 11.24
N PRO A 120 9.05 10.75 11.44
CA PRO A 120 9.36 12.11 11.90
C PRO A 120 10.15 12.20 13.22
N ASP A 121 10.07 11.17 14.08
CA ASP A 121 10.85 11.06 15.31
C ASP A 121 12.30 10.57 15.11
N GLY A 122 12.70 10.30 13.85
CA GLY A 122 14.03 9.85 13.45
C GLY A 122 14.23 8.33 13.41
N THR A 123 13.21 7.53 13.78
CA THR A 123 13.30 6.08 13.76
C THR A 123 13.44 5.57 12.31
N PRO A 124 14.50 4.81 11.95
CA PRO A 124 14.65 4.28 10.61
C PRO A 124 13.58 3.22 10.33
N TRP A 125 13.09 3.20 9.09
CA TRP A 125 12.21 2.12 8.64
C TRP A 125 12.98 0.81 8.56
N PRO A 126 12.35 -0.32 8.92
CA PRO A 126 12.98 -1.62 8.71
C PRO A 126 13.14 -1.88 7.21
N PRO A 127 14.30 -2.40 6.76
CA PRO A 127 14.43 -2.86 5.39
C PRO A 127 13.54 -4.08 5.16
N CYS A 128 13.02 -4.22 3.96
CA CYS A 128 12.27 -5.41 3.57
C CYS A 128 13.18 -6.63 3.66
N GLN A 129 12.70 -7.68 4.33
CA GLN A 129 13.37 -8.96 4.37
C GLN A 129 12.87 -9.84 3.22
N HIS A 130 13.73 -10.70 2.69
CA HIS A 130 13.33 -11.67 1.66
C HIS A 130 12.20 -12.60 2.15
N THR A 131 12.10 -12.80 3.47
CA THR A 131 11.07 -13.57 4.18
C THR A 131 9.88 -12.76 4.61
N ASP A 132 9.81 -11.47 4.26
CA ASP A 132 8.58 -10.69 4.40
C ASP A 132 7.58 -11.27 3.39
N HIS A 133 6.92 -12.33 3.82
CA HIS A 133 5.54 -12.53 3.44
C HIS A 133 4.86 -11.23 3.83
N ALA A 134 4.30 -10.52 2.86
CA ALA A 134 3.26 -9.54 3.15
C ALA A 134 2.19 -10.34 3.90
N THR A 135 2.30 -10.41 5.22
CA THR A 135 1.35 -11.09 6.06
C THR A 135 0.08 -10.31 5.87
N GLU A 136 -0.85 -10.88 5.09
CA GLU A 136 -2.19 -10.37 4.84
C GLU A 136 -3.08 -10.49 6.11
N GLY A 137 -2.45 -10.24 7.26
CA GLY A 137 -2.93 -10.40 8.62
C GLY A 137 -1.98 -9.82 9.68
N ARG A 138 -0.78 -9.32 9.31
CA ARG A 138 0.04 -8.49 10.20
C ARG A 138 0.17 -7.13 9.51
N ARG A 139 -0.60 -6.16 10.01
CA ARG A 139 -0.54 -4.77 9.58
C ARG A 139 0.94 -4.37 9.45
N PRO A 140 1.42 -3.95 8.26
CA PRO A 140 2.69 -3.23 8.16
C PRO A 140 2.65 -2.07 9.13
N ALA A 141 3.80 -1.66 9.68
CA ALA A 141 3.90 -0.60 10.68
C ALA A 141 2.89 0.53 10.36
N GLU A 142 1.87 0.65 11.20
CA GLU A 142 0.91 1.74 11.09
C GLU A 142 1.73 3.01 11.32
N LEU A 143 1.94 3.77 10.25
CA LEU A 143 2.28 5.18 10.44
C LEU A 143 1.11 5.78 11.23
N PRO A 144 1.38 6.48 12.34
CA PRO A 144 0.33 7.04 13.19
C PRO A 144 -0.62 7.96 12.41
#